data_AF-A0A554LVM6-F1
#
_entry.id   AF-A0A554LVM6-F1
#
_cell.length_a   1.000
_cell.length_b   1.000
_cell.length_c   1.000
_cell.angle_alpha   90.00
_cell.angle_beta   90.00
_cell.angle_gamma   90.00
#
_symmetry.space_group_name_H-M   'P 1'
#
loop_
_entity.id
_entity.type
_entity.pdbx_description
1 polymer ?
#
loop_
_entity_poly.entity_id
_entity_poly.type
_entity_poly.pdbx_seq_one_letter_code
_entity_poly.pdbx_strand_id
1 'polypeptide(L)'
;MPSLSPRQFLAPGLALATILIAGVFAWQRTEPTPIGAAAASAQGDRHQRIDTTSPLIVRFSAPMDEESVALHLTIDPPIDGLAEWKDKQTLSLQSIAPLILSGTYTLTVSPEAQRRDKAVLGKSIVIRYFIAGPPKVTQQIPPPSSDTVAPTQPVTIVFDRPMVALTTISERSSQFAKWPVTVTPPLDGTWKWLSTTTAEFTPKNGFASGTKYSVSVPTGIATLSGEKTTEDFSWSFTTRRPKMLRSEPSNDYPNASPKTEVVLTFNQNIDLASADNAIQLIRSESGKLSKEVLAAM
;
A
#
# COMPACT_ATOMS: atom_id res chain seq x y z
N MET A 1 0.49 -23.31 42.61
CA MET A 1 1.15 -22.51 41.55
C MET A 1 0.50 -21.15 41.59
N PRO A 2 1.17 -20.09 42.07
CA PRO A 2 0.50 -18.82 42.26
C PRO A 2 0.34 -18.14 40.89
N SER A 3 -0.91 -17.86 40.53
CA SER A 3 -1.28 -16.95 39.44
C SER A 3 -0.99 -15.52 39.90
N LEU A 4 -0.14 -14.80 39.17
CA LEU A 4 0.07 -13.37 39.39
C LEU A 4 -0.92 -12.58 38.53
N SER A 5 -1.55 -11.60 39.16
CA SER A 5 -2.68 -10.84 38.67
C SER A 5 -2.31 -9.95 37.46
N PRO A 6 -3.21 -9.77 36.47
CA PRO A 6 -2.98 -8.85 35.36
C PRO A 6 -2.94 -7.42 35.90
N ARG A 7 -1.77 -6.77 35.86
CA ARG A 7 -1.64 -5.34 36.13
C ARG A 7 -1.70 -4.58 34.81
N GLN A 8 -2.72 -3.73 34.69
CA GLN A 8 -2.80 -2.69 33.66
C GLN A 8 -1.70 -1.67 33.96
N PHE A 9 -0.73 -1.53 33.06
CA PHE A 9 0.31 -0.51 33.19
C PHE A 9 -0.13 0.75 32.43
N LEU A 10 -0.31 1.85 33.16
CA LEU A 10 -0.29 3.21 32.62
C LEU A 10 1.12 3.75 32.88
N ALA A 11 1.90 3.99 31.82
CA ALA A 11 3.19 4.65 31.95
C ALA A 11 2.97 6.17 32.12
N PRO A 12 3.42 6.80 33.23
CA PRO A 12 3.24 8.24 33.41
C PRO A 12 4.24 9.05 32.58
N GLY A 13 3.75 10.14 32.00
CA GLY A 13 4.53 11.09 31.20
C GLY A 13 5.52 11.94 32.01
N LEU A 14 6.60 12.33 31.33
CA LEU A 14 7.75 13.10 31.81
C LEU A 14 7.41 14.41 32.56
N ALA A 15 8.29 14.77 33.50
CA ALA A 15 8.53 16.15 33.91
C ALA A 15 10.04 16.49 34.01
N LEU A 16 10.46 17.35 33.07
CA LEU A 16 11.44 18.46 33.11
C LEU A 16 12.84 18.37 33.79
N ALA A 17 13.79 18.82 32.97
CA ALA A 17 15.21 19.07 33.15
C ALA A 17 15.64 19.96 34.34
N THR A 18 16.85 19.69 34.84
CA THR A 18 17.80 20.72 35.29
C THR A 18 19.23 20.30 34.91
N ILE A 19 19.94 21.18 34.20
CA ILE A 19 21.36 21.04 33.83
C ILE A 19 22.18 21.78 34.89
N LEU A 20 23.11 21.08 35.56
CA LEU A 20 24.18 21.69 36.34
C LEU A 20 25.52 21.28 35.73
N ILE A 21 26.25 22.28 35.25
CA ILE A 21 27.62 22.16 34.75
C ILE A 21 28.56 22.25 35.96
N ALA A 22 29.38 21.21 36.19
CA ALA A 22 30.56 21.34 37.04
C ALA A 22 31.64 20.31 36.65
N GLY A 23 32.79 20.86 36.20
CA GLY A 23 34.12 20.40 36.59
C GLY A 23 34.65 19.08 36.02
N VAL A 24 35.51 19.20 35.01
CA VAL A 24 36.43 18.15 34.54
C VAL A 24 37.44 17.80 35.65
N PHE A 25 37.53 16.52 36.02
CA PHE A 25 38.73 15.92 36.59
C PHE A 25 38.89 14.49 36.06
N ALA A 26 39.75 14.35 35.05
CA ALA A 26 40.13 13.06 34.48
C ALA A 26 41.19 12.41 35.36
N TRP A 27 40.81 11.36 36.10
CA TRP A 27 41.74 10.33 36.55
C TRP A 27 41.32 9.04 35.86
N GLN A 28 42.23 8.47 35.06
CA GLN A 28 42.05 7.16 34.43
C GLN A 28 42.01 6.09 35.53
N ARG A 29 40.81 5.81 36.04
CA ARG A 29 40.54 4.48 36.60
C ARG A 29 40.41 3.56 35.40
N THR A 30 41.30 2.58 35.30
CA THR A 30 41.00 1.37 34.54
C THR A 30 39.74 0.77 35.17
N GLU A 31 38.58 1.11 34.62
CA GLU A 31 37.34 0.46 35.02
C GLU A 31 37.50 -1.03 34.71
N PRO A 32 37.32 -1.92 35.71
CA PRO A 32 37.26 -3.34 35.41
C PRO A 32 36.11 -3.52 34.42
N THR A 33 36.42 -3.99 33.22
CA THR A 33 35.45 -4.36 32.19
C THR A 33 34.31 -5.11 32.87
N PRO A 34 33.07 -4.60 32.89
CA PRO A 34 31.98 -5.31 33.54
C PRO A 34 31.82 -6.66 32.82
N ILE A 35 32.08 -7.74 33.57
CA ILE A 35 31.83 -9.10 33.11
C ILE A 35 30.33 -9.21 32.87
N GLY A 36 29.94 -9.30 31.60
CA GLY A 36 28.58 -9.60 31.17
C GLY A 36 27.67 -8.39 31.04
N ALA A 37 27.99 -7.47 30.12
CA ALA A 37 26.97 -6.58 29.57
C ALA A 37 25.83 -7.43 29.00
N ALA A 38 24.64 -7.29 29.58
CA ALA A 38 23.47 -7.99 29.07
C ALA A 38 23.01 -7.32 27.78
N ALA A 39 22.88 -8.10 26.72
CA ALA A 39 22.31 -7.69 25.45
C ALA A 39 20.87 -8.18 25.39
N ALA A 40 19.95 -7.40 24.84
CA ALA A 40 18.68 -7.96 24.39
C ALA A 40 18.70 -8.07 22.88
N SER A 41 18.21 -9.19 22.37
CA SER A 41 17.77 -9.31 21.00
C SER A 41 16.25 -9.29 21.02
N ALA A 42 15.65 -8.34 20.32
CA ALA A 42 14.26 -8.43 19.97
C ALA A 42 14.10 -9.19 18.65
N GLN A 43 13.00 -9.92 18.51
CA GLN A 43 12.55 -10.30 17.19
C GLN A 43 12.16 -9.01 16.45
N GLY A 44 12.99 -8.57 15.48
CA GLY A 44 12.76 -7.32 14.74
C GLY A 44 13.93 -6.34 14.70
N ASP A 45 15.10 -6.68 15.25
CA ASP A 45 16.33 -5.86 15.25
C ASP A 45 16.79 -5.39 13.84
N ARG A 46 16.18 -5.94 12.79
CA ARG A 46 16.37 -5.56 11.38
C ARG A 46 15.07 -5.08 10.76
N HIS A 47 14.62 -3.85 11.04
CA HIS A 47 13.57 -3.15 10.28
C HIS A 47 12.35 -4.04 9.92
N GLN A 48 12.00 -5.01 10.77
CA GLN A 48 11.03 -6.03 10.42
C GLN A 48 9.66 -5.47 10.75
N ARG A 49 8.79 -5.40 9.73
CA ARG A 49 7.39 -5.01 9.90
C ARG A 49 6.72 -6.05 10.79
N ILE A 50 6.21 -5.62 11.94
CA ILE A 50 5.46 -6.46 12.86
C ILE A 50 3.97 -6.18 12.63
N ASP A 51 3.19 -7.23 12.43
CA ASP A 51 1.73 -7.13 12.34
C ASP A 51 1.16 -6.63 13.67
N THR A 52 0.11 -5.83 13.58
CA THR A 52 -0.66 -5.19 14.65
C THR A 52 -1.09 -6.11 15.79
N THR A 53 -1.12 -7.43 15.56
CA THR A 53 -1.54 -8.46 16.52
C THR A 53 -0.38 -9.34 17.03
N SER A 54 0.83 -9.16 16.52
CA SER A 54 1.98 -9.98 16.90
C SER A 54 2.56 -9.54 18.25
N PRO A 55 2.88 -10.46 19.18
CA PRO A 55 3.50 -10.11 20.44
C PRO A 55 4.92 -9.58 20.22
N LEU A 56 5.26 -8.48 20.89
CA LEU A 56 6.60 -7.92 20.90
C LEU A 56 7.45 -8.75 21.86
N ILE A 57 8.40 -9.52 21.33
CA ILE A 57 9.27 -10.40 22.12
C ILE A 57 10.63 -9.75 22.31
N VAL A 58 11.04 -9.66 23.57
CA VAL A 58 12.33 -9.14 24.01
C VAL A 58 13.05 -10.25 24.76
N ARG A 59 14.19 -10.69 24.22
CA ARG A 59 15.00 -11.73 24.84
C ARG A 59 16.30 -11.15 25.38
N PHE A 60 16.47 -11.19 26.69
CA PHE A 60 17.68 -10.78 27.40
C PHE A 60 18.72 -11.90 27.40
N SER A 61 20.01 -11.53 27.35
CA SER A 61 21.12 -12.50 27.38
C SER A 61 21.41 -13.06 28.78
N ALA A 62 20.74 -12.56 29.82
CA ALA A 62 20.89 -12.99 31.20
C ALA A 62 19.55 -12.92 31.95
N PRO A 63 19.35 -13.71 33.02
CA PRO A 63 18.12 -13.67 33.81
C PRO A 63 17.90 -12.32 34.48
N MET A 64 16.76 -11.68 34.21
CA MET A 64 16.43 -10.35 34.72
C MET A 64 15.56 -10.39 35.98
N ASP A 65 15.62 -9.32 36.79
CA ASP A 65 14.66 -9.08 37.87
C ASP A 65 13.40 -8.43 37.26
N GLU A 66 12.28 -9.15 37.32
CA GLU A 66 11.04 -8.79 36.60
C GLU A 66 10.45 -7.45 37.07
N GLU A 67 10.49 -7.18 38.38
CA GLU A 67 10.00 -5.93 38.96
C GLU A 67 10.92 -4.76 38.60
N SER A 68 12.23 -4.99 38.65
CA SER A 68 13.21 -3.98 38.27
C SER A 68 13.09 -3.61 36.79
N VAL A 69 12.93 -4.58 35.89
CA VAL A 69 12.70 -4.31 34.46
C VAL A 69 11.40 -3.54 34.28
N ALA A 70 10.31 -3.91 34.95
CA ALA A 70 9.04 -3.20 34.80
C ALA A 70 9.11 -1.71 35.20
N LEU A 71 9.91 -1.36 36.22
CA LEU A 71 10.12 0.03 36.63
C LEU A 71 11.02 0.84 35.68
N HIS A 72 11.89 0.16 34.94
CA HIS A 72 12.89 0.78 34.06
C HIS A 72 12.59 0.57 32.56
N LEU A 73 11.41 0.05 32.25
CA LEU A 73 10.94 -0.18 30.89
C LEU A 73 10.07 0.99 30.46
N THR A 74 10.41 1.59 29.32
CA THR A 74 9.62 2.63 28.69
C THR A 74 9.31 2.24 27.24
N ILE A 75 8.12 2.60 26.78
CA ILE A 75 7.68 2.41 25.41
C ILE A 75 7.16 3.75 24.92
N ASP A 76 7.69 4.22 23.80
CA ASP A 76 7.25 5.46 23.15
C ASP A 76 6.84 5.19 21.69
N PRO A 77 5.61 5.53 21.27
CA PRO A 77 4.48 6.00 22.09
C PRO A 77 4.03 4.97 23.15
N PRO A 78 3.40 5.39 24.27
CA PRO A 78 2.91 4.45 25.28
C PRO A 78 1.85 3.51 24.68
N ILE A 79 1.91 2.24 25.09
CA ILE A 79 0.95 1.21 24.69
C ILE A 79 0.21 0.69 25.92
N ASP A 80 -1.10 0.48 25.78
CA ASP A 80 -1.85 -0.33 26.71
C ASP A 80 -1.63 -1.80 26.35
N GLY A 81 -0.92 -2.53 27.22
CA GLY A 81 -0.54 -3.91 26.94
C GLY A 81 -0.40 -4.76 28.19
N LEU A 82 -0.39 -6.07 27.97
CA LEU A 82 -0.05 -7.08 28.96
C LEU A 82 1.40 -7.50 28.74
N ALA A 83 2.20 -7.37 29.80
CA ALA A 83 3.57 -7.84 29.86
C ALA A 83 3.60 -9.20 30.56
N GLU A 84 4.08 -10.22 29.87
CA GLU A 84 4.21 -11.58 30.40
C GLU A 84 5.63 -12.10 30.19
N TRP A 85 6.24 -12.61 31.26
CA TRP A 85 7.52 -13.31 31.16
C TRP A 85 7.28 -14.76 30.76
N LYS A 86 7.76 -15.16 29.59
CA LYS A 86 7.69 -16.56 29.12
C LYS A 86 8.70 -17.45 29.86
N ASP A 87 9.83 -16.86 30.20
CA ASP A 87 10.89 -17.47 31.00
C ASP A 87 11.66 -16.34 31.71
N LYS A 88 12.76 -16.66 32.42
CA LYS A 88 13.54 -15.67 33.18
C LYS A 88 14.32 -14.66 32.33
N GLN A 89 14.30 -14.80 31.01
CA GLN A 89 15.06 -14.04 30.03
C GLN A 89 14.18 -13.49 28.89
N THR A 90 12.95 -13.95 28.74
CA THR A 90 12.08 -13.60 27.61
C THR A 90 10.83 -12.89 28.08
N LEU A 91 10.77 -11.59 27.81
CA LEU A 91 9.59 -10.76 28.03
C LEU A 91 8.75 -10.73 26.75
N SER A 92 7.46 -11.00 26.87
CA SER A 92 6.46 -10.95 25.82
C SER A 92 5.47 -9.84 26.13
N LEU A 93 5.39 -8.84 25.26
CA LEU A 93 4.47 -7.72 25.38
C LEU A 93 3.37 -7.86 24.35
N GLN A 94 2.12 -7.96 24.79
CA GLN A 94 0.97 -8.03 23.92
C GLN A 94 0.12 -6.77 24.12
N SER A 95 -0.05 -5.99 23.05
CA SER A 95 -0.94 -4.82 23.09
C SER A 95 -2.39 -5.29 23.22
N ILE A 96 -3.14 -4.67 24.12
CA ILE A 96 -4.60 -4.89 24.27
C ILE A 96 -5.42 -3.84 23.52
N ALA A 97 -4.78 -2.72 23.16
CA ALA A 97 -5.34 -1.70 22.28
C ALA A 97 -4.71 -1.75 20.88
N PRO A 98 -5.41 -1.29 19.83
CA PRO A 98 -4.82 -1.15 18.50
C PRO A 98 -3.59 -0.23 18.53
N LEU A 99 -2.47 -0.72 18.02
CA LEU A 99 -1.25 0.08 17.89
C LEU A 99 -1.41 1.14 16.80
N ILE A 100 -0.71 2.26 16.95
CA ILE A 100 -0.65 3.32 15.95
C ILE A 100 0.05 2.77 14.70
N LEU A 101 -0.73 2.69 13.64
CA LEU A 101 -0.32 2.16 12.35
C LEU A 101 0.65 3.09 11.65
N SER A 102 1.61 2.51 10.92
CA SER A 102 2.69 3.24 10.25
C SER A 102 3.58 4.05 11.22
N GLY A 103 3.65 3.63 12.49
CA GLY A 103 4.44 4.25 13.55
C GLY A 103 5.67 3.43 13.92
N THR A 104 6.68 4.09 14.49
CA THR A 104 7.81 3.42 15.14
C THR A 104 7.62 3.47 16.65
N TYR A 105 7.59 2.31 17.28
CA TYR A 105 7.60 2.16 18.73
C TYR A 105 9.02 1.91 19.19
N THR A 106 9.48 2.71 20.16
CA THR A 106 10.79 2.58 20.77
C THR A 106 10.63 2.02 22.17
N LEU A 107 11.08 0.78 22.36
CA LEU A 107 11.19 0.15 23.66
C LEU A 107 12.57 0.45 24.23
N THR A 108 12.62 1.08 25.40
CA THR A 108 13.88 1.37 26.10
C THR A 108 13.88 0.73 27.48
N VAL A 109 14.88 -0.11 27.74
CA VAL A 109 15.21 -0.61 29.08
C VAL A 109 16.40 0.21 29.59
N SER A 110 16.20 0.90 30.71
CA SER A 110 17.21 1.76 31.33
C SER A 110 18.43 0.96 31.82
N PRO A 111 19.66 1.53 31.82
CA PRO A 111 20.85 0.86 32.34
C PRO A 111 20.77 0.46 33.82
N GLU A 112 19.85 1.05 34.58
CA GLU A 112 19.59 0.79 36.00
C GLU A 112 18.76 -0.48 36.24
N ALA A 113 18.16 -1.06 35.19
CA ALA A 113 17.42 -2.31 35.30
C ALA A 113 18.32 -3.42 35.85
N GLN A 114 17.84 -4.14 36.84
CA GLN A 114 18.63 -5.14 37.57
C GLN A 114 18.42 -6.53 36.99
N ARG A 115 19.51 -7.29 36.99
CA ARG A 115 19.52 -8.74 36.87
C ARG A 115 19.11 -9.38 38.20
N ARG A 116 18.80 -10.69 38.19
CA ARG A 116 18.48 -11.42 39.44
C ARG A 116 19.61 -11.43 40.47
N ASP A 117 20.86 -11.30 40.03
CA ASP A 117 22.04 -11.17 40.89
C ASP A 117 22.24 -9.75 41.43
N LYS A 118 21.25 -8.86 41.23
CA LYS A 118 21.26 -7.42 41.60
C LYS A 118 22.31 -6.57 40.88
N ALA A 119 23.01 -7.13 39.89
CA ALA A 119 23.84 -6.34 38.98
C ALA A 119 22.95 -5.52 38.04
N VAL A 120 23.32 -4.27 37.79
CA VAL A 120 22.63 -3.41 36.83
C VAL A 120 23.02 -3.76 35.39
N LEU A 121 22.15 -3.41 34.44
CA LEU A 121 22.35 -3.63 33.01
C LEU A 121 23.56 -2.86 32.45
N GLY A 122 23.84 -1.68 33.00
CA GLY A 122 25.02 -0.85 32.71
C GLY A 122 24.99 -0.15 31.34
N LYS A 123 24.13 -0.58 30.41
CA LYS A 123 23.85 0.08 29.13
C LYS A 123 22.36 0.04 28.85
N SER A 124 21.80 1.13 28.31
CA SER A 124 20.41 1.15 27.85
C SER A 124 20.25 0.18 26.68
N ILE A 125 19.19 -0.62 26.73
CA ILE A 125 18.75 -1.42 25.59
C ILE A 125 17.66 -0.64 24.90
N VAL A 126 17.86 -0.31 23.62
CA VAL A 126 16.89 0.41 22.80
C VAL A 126 16.51 -0.47 21.62
N ILE A 127 15.25 -0.81 21.51
CA ILE A 127 14.69 -1.64 20.45
C ILE A 127 13.64 -0.82 19.71
N ARG A 128 13.68 -0.83 18.38
CA ARG A 128 12.73 -0.09 17.54
C ARG A 128 11.88 -1.06 16.74
N TYR A 129 10.57 -0.93 16.86
CA TYR A 129 9.57 -1.72 16.14
C TYR A 129 8.78 -0.82 15.20
N PHE A 130 8.65 -1.20 13.93
CA PHE A 130 7.78 -0.49 13.00
C PHE A 130 6.48 -1.27 12.82
N ILE A 131 5.38 -0.69 13.28
CA ILE A 131 4.05 -1.27 13.12
C ILE A 131 3.52 -0.85 11.76
N ALA A 132 3.42 -1.82 10.87
CA ALA A 132 3.00 -1.59 9.51
C ALA A 132 1.52 -1.19 9.46
N GLY A 133 1.23 -0.05 8.83
CA GLY A 133 -0.16 0.29 8.51
C GLY A 133 -0.72 -0.53 7.36
N PRO A 134 -2.02 -0.37 7.05
CA PRO A 134 -2.69 -1.15 6.03
C PRO A 134 -2.00 -0.95 4.67
N PRO A 135 -1.97 -1.97 3.79
CA PRO A 135 -1.49 -1.83 2.43
C PRO A 135 -2.26 -0.71 1.71
N LYS A 136 -1.54 0.04 0.88
CA LYS A 136 -2.10 1.14 0.08
C LYS A 136 -1.71 1.01 -1.37
N VAL A 137 -2.58 1.51 -2.25
CA VAL A 137 -2.25 1.69 -3.67
C VAL A 137 -1.35 2.93 -3.80
N THR A 138 -0.16 2.76 -4.36
CA THR A 138 0.81 3.85 -4.59
C THR A 138 0.80 4.36 -6.01
N GLN A 139 0.38 3.52 -6.95
CA GLN A 139 0.32 3.88 -8.36
C GLN A 139 -0.79 3.10 -9.06
N GLN A 140 -1.45 3.80 -9.98
CA GLN A 140 -2.49 3.28 -10.83
C GLN A 140 -2.25 3.72 -12.26
N ILE A 141 -2.47 2.79 -13.20
CA ILE A 141 -2.43 3.04 -14.63
C ILE A 141 -3.73 2.47 -15.20
N PRO A 142 -4.48 3.20 -16.03
CA PRO A 142 -4.26 4.59 -16.43
C PRO A 142 -4.37 5.59 -15.27
N PRO A 143 -3.78 6.80 -15.41
CA PRO A 143 -3.91 7.85 -14.40
C PRO A 143 -5.38 8.27 -14.19
N PRO A 144 -5.76 8.71 -12.98
CA PRO A 144 -7.10 9.21 -12.70
C PRO A 144 -7.51 10.33 -13.66
N SER A 145 -8.78 10.31 -14.07
CA SER A 145 -9.40 11.32 -14.95
C SER A 145 -8.75 11.48 -16.32
N SER A 146 -7.94 10.51 -16.76
CA SER A 146 -7.42 10.47 -18.14
C SER A 146 -8.56 10.33 -19.15
N ASP A 147 -8.43 10.94 -20.32
CA ASP A 147 -9.46 10.96 -21.38
C ASP A 147 -9.00 10.38 -22.74
N THR A 148 -7.71 10.03 -22.82
CA THR A 148 -7.03 9.61 -24.05
C THR A 148 -6.49 8.18 -23.96
N VAL A 149 -7.03 7.38 -23.04
CA VAL A 149 -6.58 6.00 -22.80
C VAL A 149 -6.81 5.14 -24.05
N ALA A 150 -5.80 4.36 -24.43
CA ALA A 150 -5.93 3.43 -25.55
C ALA A 150 -6.86 2.26 -25.17
N PRO A 151 -7.75 1.81 -26.08
CA PRO A 151 -8.63 0.66 -25.82
C PRO A 151 -7.90 -0.63 -25.40
N THR A 152 -6.65 -0.82 -25.79
CA THR A 152 -5.85 -2.01 -25.45
C THR A 152 -4.92 -1.80 -24.26
N GLN A 153 -4.92 -0.62 -23.64
CA GLN A 153 -4.03 -0.31 -22.52
C GLN A 153 -4.45 -1.12 -21.29
N PRO A 154 -3.56 -1.87 -20.64
CA PRO A 154 -3.92 -2.62 -19.44
C PRO A 154 -4.16 -1.69 -18.26
N VAL A 155 -4.91 -2.19 -17.26
CA VAL A 155 -5.06 -1.53 -15.96
C VAL A 155 -4.03 -2.09 -15.00
N THR A 156 -3.18 -1.25 -14.43
CA THR A 156 -2.13 -1.65 -13.46
C THR A 156 -2.41 -1.02 -12.11
N ILE A 157 -2.24 -1.81 -11.04
CA ILE A 157 -2.33 -1.41 -9.64
C ILE A 157 -1.03 -1.78 -8.97
N VAL A 158 -0.36 -0.81 -8.36
CA VAL A 158 0.86 -1.02 -7.58
C VAL A 158 0.55 -0.74 -6.12
N PHE A 159 0.86 -1.71 -5.27
CA PHE A 159 0.76 -1.60 -3.81
C PHE A 159 2.10 -1.19 -3.21
N ASP A 160 2.05 -0.56 -2.03
CA ASP A 160 3.22 -0.13 -1.27
C ASP A 160 4.08 -1.29 -0.71
N ARG A 161 3.62 -2.54 -0.87
CA ARG A 161 4.26 -3.74 -0.32
C ARG A 161 3.85 -5.03 -1.05
N PRO A 162 4.58 -6.13 -0.83
CA PRO A 162 4.22 -7.45 -1.34
C PRO A 162 2.82 -7.90 -0.87
N MET A 163 1.92 -8.08 -1.84
CA MET A 163 0.58 -8.63 -1.63
C MET A 163 0.56 -10.15 -1.78
N VAL A 164 1.43 -10.68 -2.64
CA VAL A 164 1.53 -12.12 -2.92
C VAL A 164 2.97 -12.60 -2.81
N ALA A 165 3.14 -13.89 -2.48
CA ALA A 165 4.44 -14.54 -2.46
C ALA A 165 5.04 -14.62 -3.89
N LEU A 166 6.37 -14.66 -3.96
CA LEU A 166 7.07 -14.96 -5.19
C LEU A 166 6.92 -16.46 -5.51
N THR A 167 5.95 -16.80 -6.33
CA THR A 167 5.65 -18.17 -6.77
C THR A 167 5.75 -18.32 -8.28
N THR A 168 5.50 -19.52 -8.81
CA THR A 168 5.40 -19.74 -10.26
C THR A 168 4.23 -18.96 -10.86
N ILE A 169 4.27 -18.69 -12.17
CA ILE A 169 3.23 -17.92 -12.85
C ILE A 169 1.84 -18.59 -12.73
N SER A 170 1.78 -19.92 -12.85
CA SER A 170 0.52 -20.68 -12.80
C SER A 170 -0.16 -20.61 -11.42
N GLU A 171 0.60 -20.76 -10.34
CA GLU A 171 0.08 -20.64 -8.97
C GLU A 171 -0.42 -19.22 -8.69
N ARG A 172 0.23 -18.21 -9.27
CA ARG A 172 -0.12 -16.80 -9.11
C ARG A 172 -1.41 -16.43 -9.83
N SER A 173 -1.69 -17.03 -10.97
CA SER A 173 -2.98 -16.84 -11.67
C SER A 173 -4.16 -17.38 -10.87
N SER A 174 -4.00 -18.52 -10.18
CA SER A 174 -5.05 -19.11 -9.33
C SER A 174 -5.41 -18.24 -8.12
N GLN A 175 -4.52 -17.35 -7.68
CA GLN A 175 -4.77 -16.42 -6.57
C GLN A 175 -5.85 -15.37 -6.92
N PHE A 176 -6.09 -15.13 -8.21
CA PHE A 176 -7.15 -14.22 -8.63
C PHE A 176 -8.56 -14.81 -8.53
N ALA A 177 -8.72 -16.09 -8.18
CA ALA A 177 -10.04 -16.70 -7.97
C ALA A 177 -10.88 -16.01 -6.89
N LYS A 178 -10.23 -15.32 -5.93
CA LYS A 178 -10.87 -14.53 -4.87
C LYS A 178 -10.60 -13.03 -5.01
N TRP A 179 -10.24 -12.57 -6.20
CA TRP A 179 -9.88 -11.17 -6.43
C TRP A 179 -11.10 -10.26 -6.39
N PRO A 180 -11.17 -9.28 -5.49
CA PRO A 180 -12.37 -8.48 -5.29
C PRO A 180 -12.38 -7.19 -6.11
N VAL A 181 -11.30 -6.86 -6.83
CA VAL A 181 -11.21 -5.63 -7.62
C VAL A 181 -12.07 -5.76 -8.87
N THR A 182 -12.88 -4.73 -9.13
CA THR A 182 -13.82 -4.69 -10.25
C THR A 182 -13.52 -3.53 -11.19
N VAL A 183 -13.90 -3.71 -12.46
CA VAL A 183 -13.86 -2.67 -13.50
C VAL A 183 -15.28 -2.48 -14.04
N THR A 184 -15.76 -1.24 -14.05
CA THR A 184 -17.12 -0.86 -14.42
C THR A 184 -17.09 0.14 -15.58
N PRO A 185 -17.85 -0.03 -16.67
CA PRO A 185 -18.74 -1.16 -16.98
C PRO A 185 -18.03 -2.52 -17.00
N PRO A 186 -18.72 -3.62 -16.65
CA PRO A 186 -18.11 -4.94 -16.62
C PRO A 186 -17.64 -5.36 -18.02
N LEU A 187 -16.46 -5.95 -18.10
CA LEU A 187 -15.91 -6.52 -19.32
C LEU A 187 -15.09 -7.77 -19.04
N ASP A 188 -14.97 -8.62 -20.06
CA ASP A 188 -14.10 -9.77 -20.01
C ASP A 188 -12.63 -9.36 -20.00
N GLY A 189 -11.85 -9.97 -19.11
CA GLY A 189 -10.41 -9.80 -19.07
C GLY A 189 -9.77 -10.75 -18.07
N THR A 190 -8.45 -10.66 -17.96
CA THR A 190 -7.66 -11.53 -17.10
C THR A 190 -6.81 -10.68 -16.17
N TRP A 191 -6.79 -11.06 -14.90
CA TRP A 191 -5.87 -10.50 -13.94
C TRP A 191 -4.60 -11.35 -13.84
N LYS A 192 -3.45 -10.68 -13.73
CA LYS A 192 -2.16 -11.31 -13.47
C LYS A 192 -1.32 -10.42 -12.55
N TRP A 193 -0.48 -11.04 -11.76
CA TRP A 193 0.50 -10.34 -10.93
C TRP A 193 1.81 -10.25 -11.70
N LEU A 194 2.22 -9.04 -12.07
CA LEU A 194 3.50 -8.76 -12.74
C LEU A 194 4.68 -8.88 -11.79
N SER A 195 4.46 -8.57 -10.51
CA SER A 195 5.42 -8.69 -9.41
C SER A 195 4.67 -9.08 -8.13
N THR A 196 5.37 -9.16 -7.00
CA THR A 196 4.73 -9.35 -5.69
C THR A 196 3.88 -8.16 -5.26
N THR A 197 4.06 -6.98 -5.86
CA THR A 197 3.39 -5.71 -5.50
C THR A 197 2.47 -5.18 -6.60
N THR A 198 2.51 -5.74 -7.81
CA THR A 198 1.86 -5.16 -8.99
C THR A 198 0.88 -6.12 -9.63
N ALA A 199 -0.40 -5.76 -9.62
CA ALA A 199 -1.47 -6.47 -10.32
C ALA A 199 -1.82 -5.76 -11.63
N GLU A 200 -2.04 -6.53 -12.69
CA GLU A 200 -2.43 -6.03 -14.00
C GLU A 200 -3.70 -6.75 -14.48
N PHE A 201 -4.67 -5.98 -14.97
CA PHE A 201 -5.84 -6.45 -15.69
C PHE A 201 -5.66 -6.19 -17.18
N THR A 202 -5.72 -7.27 -17.97
CA THR A 202 -5.71 -7.21 -19.43
C THR A 202 -7.11 -7.49 -19.98
N PRO A 203 -7.78 -6.51 -20.61
CA PRO A 203 -9.09 -6.71 -21.21
C PRO A 203 -9.00 -7.66 -22.42
N LYS A 204 -9.91 -8.63 -22.54
CA LYS A 204 -9.85 -9.67 -23.59
C LYS A 204 -10.00 -9.09 -25.00
N ASN A 205 -10.99 -8.20 -25.17
CA ASN A 205 -11.30 -7.54 -26.44
C ASN A 205 -10.93 -6.05 -26.43
N GLY A 206 -10.20 -5.60 -25.41
CA GLY A 206 -10.01 -4.18 -25.13
C GLY A 206 -11.22 -3.53 -24.44
N PHE A 207 -11.04 -2.27 -24.06
CA PHE A 207 -12.08 -1.39 -23.56
C PHE A 207 -12.93 -0.83 -24.71
N ALA A 208 -14.22 -0.59 -24.46
CA ALA A 208 -15.06 0.15 -25.40
C ALA A 208 -14.53 1.57 -25.58
N SER A 209 -14.58 2.10 -26.80
CA SER A 209 -14.05 3.42 -27.11
C SER A 209 -14.95 4.54 -26.59
N GLY A 210 -14.38 5.70 -26.28
CA GLY A 210 -15.11 6.85 -25.74
C GLY A 210 -15.86 6.60 -24.42
N THR A 211 -15.56 5.50 -23.74
CA THR A 211 -16.31 5.02 -22.58
C THR A 211 -15.54 5.30 -21.30
N LYS A 212 -16.23 5.81 -20.28
CA LYS A 212 -15.68 6.02 -18.95
C LYS A 212 -15.69 4.71 -18.18
N TYR A 213 -14.52 4.27 -17.75
CA TYR A 213 -14.33 3.13 -16.89
C TYR A 213 -13.93 3.57 -15.47
N SER A 214 -14.43 2.84 -14.48
CA SER A 214 -14.09 3.01 -13.07
C SER A 214 -13.51 1.71 -12.54
N VAL A 215 -12.37 1.79 -11.86
CA VAL A 215 -11.74 0.66 -11.19
C VAL A 215 -11.96 0.81 -9.70
N SER A 216 -12.46 -0.24 -9.05
CA SER A 216 -12.76 -0.25 -7.62
C SER A 216 -11.94 -1.32 -6.91
N VAL A 217 -11.09 -0.89 -5.98
CA VAL A 217 -10.26 -1.72 -5.11
C VAL A 217 -10.86 -1.67 -3.71
N PRO A 218 -11.62 -2.71 -3.30
CA PRO A 218 -12.28 -2.67 -2.01
C PRO A 218 -11.31 -2.93 -0.84
N THR A 219 -11.78 -2.61 0.35
CA THR A 219 -11.20 -3.05 1.62
C THR A 219 -11.14 -4.59 1.74
N GLY A 220 -10.26 -5.10 2.61
CA GLY A 220 -10.13 -6.52 2.92
C GLY A 220 -9.11 -7.31 2.09
N ILE A 221 -8.37 -6.67 1.17
CA ILE A 221 -7.31 -7.34 0.38
C ILE A 221 -6.10 -7.55 1.28
N ALA A 222 -5.75 -8.83 1.51
CA ALA A 222 -4.67 -9.22 2.40
C ALA A 222 -3.29 -9.16 1.72
N THR A 223 -2.28 -8.78 2.50
CA THR A 223 -0.85 -8.90 2.14
C THR A 223 -0.35 -10.33 2.39
N LEU A 224 0.92 -10.59 2.04
CA LEU A 224 1.61 -11.82 2.44
C LEU A 224 1.71 -12.00 3.96
N SER A 225 1.77 -10.89 4.70
CA SER A 225 1.93 -10.88 6.16
C SER A 225 0.58 -10.86 6.90
N GLY A 226 -0.55 -10.79 6.19
CA GLY A 226 -1.90 -10.89 6.75
C GLY A 226 -2.61 -9.56 6.98
N GLU A 227 -1.92 -8.41 6.88
CA GLU A 227 -2.55 -7.10 6.96
C GLU A 227 -3.51 -6.91 5.80
N LYS A 228 -4.59 -6.15 5.99
CA LYS A 228 -5.62 -5.94 4.97
C LYS A 228 -5.78 -4.47 4.61
N THR A 229 -6.13 -4.19 3.36
CA THR A 229 -6.62 -2.86 2.99
C THR A 229 -7.80 -2.51 3.91
N THR A 230 -7.85 -1.28 4.42
CA THR A 230 -8.90 -0.82 5.34
C THR A 230 -9.87 0.16 4.69
N GLU A 231 -9.46 0.78 3.59
CA GLU A 231 -10.21 1.79 2.86
C GLU A 231 -10.46 1.30 1.44
N ASP A 232 -11.63 1.64 0.90
CA ASP A 232 -11.92 1.48 -0.51
C ASP A 232 -11.13 2.52 -1.31
N PHE A 233 -10.55 2.09 -2.42
CA PHE A 233 -9.84 2.95 -3.34
C PHE A 233 -10.44 2.81 -4.72
N SER A 234 -10.84 3.92 -5.34
CA SER A 234 -11.38 3.91 -6.69
C SER A 234 -10.86 5.08 -7.51
N TRP A 235 -10.74 4.85 -8.81
CA TRP A 235 -10.46 5.91 -9.77
C TRP A 235 -11.14 5.61 -11.10
N SER A 236 -11.23 6.63 -11.95
CA SER A 236 -11.82 6.47 -13.28
C SER A 236 -10.91 7.00 -14.37
N PHE A 237 -11.08 6.49 -15.58
CA PHE A 237 -10.44 6.95 -16.80
C PHE A 237 -11.42 6.81 -17.96
N THR A 238 -11.18 7.51 -19.05
CA THR A 238 -12.00 7.45 -20.26
C THR A 238 -11.12 7.05 -21.43
N THR A 239 -11.60 6.09 -22.21
CA THR A 239 -10.93 5.71 -23.45
C THR A 239 -11.08 6.80 -24.50
N ARG A 240 -10.08 6.91 -25.38
CA ARG A 240 -10.14 7.88 -26.48
C ARG A 240 -11.41 7.69 -27.32
N ARG A 241 -11.99 8.79 -27.77
CA ARG A 241 -13.16 8.80 -28.65
C ARG A 241 -12.77 8.55 -30.11
N PRO A 242 -13.68 7.98 -30.92
CA PRO A 242 -13.50 7.98 -32.36
C PRO A 242 -13.45 9.41 -32.87
N LYS A 243 -12.46 9.69 -33.71
CA LYS A 243 -12.25 10.98 -34.35
C LYS A 243 -11.86 10.73 -35.79
N MET A 244 -12.54 11.39 -36.72
CA MET A 244 -12.14 11.42 -38.12
C MET A 244 -10.82 12.18 -38.24
N LEU A 245 -9.84 11.55 -38.88
CA LEU A 245 -8.52 12.12 -39.13
C LEU A 245 -8.48 12.83 -40.48
N ARG A 246 -9.03 12.19 -41.52
CA ARG A 246 -9.12 12.74 -42.87
C ARG A 246 -10.27 12.12 -43.65
N SER A 247 -10.67 12.83 -44.69
CA SER A 247 -11.52 12.34 -45.77
C SER A 247 -10.76 12.44 -47.10
N GLU A 248 -11.03 11.50 -48.00
CA GLU A 248 -10.66 11.57 -49.40
C GLU A 248 -11.95 11.43 -50.23
N PRO A 249 -12.30 12.40 -51.09
CA PRO A 249 -11.63 13.68 -51.28
C PRO A 249 -11.64 14.55 -50.01
N SER A 250 -10.69 15.49 -49.91
CA SER A 250 -10.59 16.39 -48.75
C SER A 250 -11.83 17.28 -48.63
N ASN A 251 -12.05 17.86 -47.45
CA ASN A 251 -13.11 18.85 -47.28
C ASN A 251 -12.97 19.98 -48.32
N ASP A 252 -14.10 20.39 -48.90
CA ASP A 252 -14.18 21.41 -49.97
C ASP A 252 -13.41 21.08 -51.26
N TYR A 253 -13.17 19.80 -51.55
CA TYR A 253 -12.50 19.38 -52.79
C TYR A 253 -13.30 19.81 -54.03
N PRO A 254 -12.72 20.62 -54.93
CA PRO A 254 -13.43 21.14 -56.10
C PRO A 254 -13.57 20.07 -57.18
N ASN A 255 -14.70 20.09 -57.88
CA ASN A 255 -14.92 19.33 -59.12
C ASN A 255 -14.67 17.81 -59.00
N ALA A 256 -15.07 17.19 -57.88
CA ALA A 256 -15.05 15.73 -57.75
C ALA A 256 -15.89 15.06 -58.86
N SER A 257 -15.35 14.00 -59.46
CA SER A 257 -16.10 13.19 -60.43
C SER A 257 -17.30 12.51 -59.74
N PRO A 258 -18.45 12.32 -60.42
CA PRO A 258 -19.59 11.58 -59.86
C PRO A 258 -19.28 10.14 -59.43
N LYS A 259 -18.16 9.57 -59.91
CA LYS A 259 -17.68 8.22 -59.54
C LYS A 259 -16.56 8.24 -58.50
N THR A 260 -16.24 9.40 -57.93
CA THR A 260 -15.18 9.51 -56.92
C THR A 260 -15.59 8.74 -55.68
N GLU A 261 -14.72 7.85 -55.22
CA GLU A 261 -14.92 7.13 -53.97
C GLU A 261 -14.69 8.06 -52.78
N VAL A 262 -15.54 7.96 -51.76
CA VAL A 262 -15.39 8.70 -50.50
C VAL A 262 -14.80 7.78 -49.45
N VAL A 263 -13.57 8.05 -49.02
CA VAL A 263 -12.84 7.30 -48.01
C VAL A 263 -12.70 8.14 -46.74
N LEU A 264 -13.22 7.63 -45.63
CA LEU A 264 -13.10 8.27 -44.32
C LEU A 264 -12.10 7.50 -43.46
N THR A 265 -11.04 8.18 -42.99
CA THR A 265 -10.04 7.58 -42.10
C THR A 265 -10.28 8.07 -40.66
N PHE A 266 -10.34 7.15 -39.70
CA PHE A 266 -10.53 7.45 -38.29
C PHE A 266 -9.30 7.05 -37.46
N ASN A 267 -9.18 7.60 -36.25
CA ASN A 267 -8.12 7.27 -35.30
C ASN A 267 -8.25 5.87 -34.65
N GLN A 268 -9.32 5.15 -34.97
CA GLN A 268 -9.64 3.82 -34.45
C GLN A 268 -10.64 3.12 -35.35
N ASN A 269 -10.81 1.81 -35.16
CA ASN A 269 -11.81 1.03 -35.87
C ASN A 269 -13.22 1.54 -35.55
N ILE A 270 -14.02 1.71 -36.59
CA ILE A 270 -15.44 2.08 -36.51
C ILE A 270 -16.26 0.85 -36.89
N ASP A 271 -17.36 0.64 -36.18
CA ASP A 271 -18.34 -0.39 -36.55
C ASP A 271 -19.00 -0.02 -37.89
N LEU A 272 -18.86 -0.90 -38.89
CA LEU A 272 -19.31 -0.60 -40.26
C LEU A 272 -20.83 -0.52 -40.36
N ALA A 273 -21.57 -1.34 -39.61
CA ALA A 273 -23.04 -1.31 -39.63
C ALA A 273 -23.58 -0.02 -39.00
N SER A 274 -22.99 0.44 -37.89
CA SER A 274 -23.31 1.73 -37.30
C SER A 274 -22.92 2.89 -38.23
N ALA A 275 -21.77 2.79 -38.90
CA ALA A 275 -21.34 3.81 -39.85
C ALA A 275 -22.29 3.91 -41.05
N ASP A 276 -22.73 2.77 -41.61
CA ASP A 276 -23.66 2.74 -42.75
C ASP A 276 -24.99 3.44 -42.43
N ASN A 277 -25.49 3.28 -41.21
CA ASN A 277 -26.72 3.96 -40.76
C ASN A 277 -26.50 5.45 -40.40
N ALA A 278 -25.28 5.82 -40.00
CA ALA A 278 -24.96 7.17 -39.52
C ALA A 278 -24.35 8.09 -40.60
N ILE A 279 -23.81 7.52 -41.68
CA ILE A 279 -23.22 8.26 -42.78
C ILE A 279 -24.30 8.52 -43.83
N GLN A 280 -24.49 9.80 -44.16
CA GLN A 280 -25.40 10.20 -45.24
C GLN A 280 -24.66 11.07 -46.24
N LEU A 281 -24.88 10.78 -47.52
CA LEU A 281 -24.44 11.63 -48.62
C LEU A 281 -25.61 12.48 -49.09
N ILE A 282 -25.59 13.76 -48.75
CA ILE A 282 -26.67 14.70 -49.06
C ILE A 282 -26.19 15.67 -50.13
N ARG A 283 -26.97 15.80 -51.21
CA ARG A 283 -26.75 16.83 -52.22
C ARG A 283 -27.32 18.16 -51.71
N SER A 284 -26.50 19.21 -51.70
CA SER A 284 -26.93 20.59 -51.47
C SER A 284 -26.49 21.46 -52.64
N GLU A 285 -27.39 22.30 -53.15
CA GLU A 285 -27.05 23.27 -54.22
C GLU A 285 -26.10 24.37 -53.73
N SER A 286 -26.04 24.59 -52.41
CA SER A 286 -25.14 25.57 -51.79
C SER A 286 -23.83 24.98 -51.28
N GLY A 287 -23.64 23.65 -51.37
CA GLY A 287 -22.51 22.93 -50.75
C GLY A 287 -22.54 22.88 -49.21
N LYS A 288 -23.57 23.44 -48.56
CA LYS A 288 -23.77 23.40 -47.10
C LYS A 288 -25.12 22.79 -46.76
N LEU A 289 -25.17 22.01 -45.69
CA LEU A 289 -26.45 21.58 -45.09
C LEU A 289 -27.13 22.78 -44.44
N SER A 290 -28.44 22.91 -44.60
CA SER A 290 -29.20 23.91 -43.84
C SER A 290 -29.18 23.55 -42.35
N LYS A 291 -29.28 24.56 -41.47
CA LYS A 291 -29.29 24.33 -40.02
C LYS A 291 -30.44 23.41 -39.58
N GLU A 292 -31.55 23.43 -40.32
CA GLU A 292 -32.72 22.58 -40.09
C GLU A 292 -32.42 21.11 -40.41
N VAL A 293 -31.71 20.83 -41.50
CA VAL A 293 -31.29 19.47 -41.85
C VAL A 293 -30.24 18.96 -40.85
N LEU A 294 -29.30 19.82 -40.42
CA LEU A 294 -28.34 19.49 -39.36
C LEU A 294 -28.98 19.25 -37.98
N ALA A 295 -30.12 19.87 -37.70
CA ALA A 295 -30.84 19.69 -36.43
C ALA A 295 -31.81 18.50 -36.44
N ALA A 296 -32.16 17.99 -37.63
CA ALA A 296 -33.01 16.83 -37.82
C ALA A 296 -32.22 15.50 -37.91
N MET A 297 -30.89 15.58 -37.97
CA MET A 297 -29.94 14.46 -37.95
C MET A 297 -29.34 14.29 -36.57
#